data_AF-A0A960JBD6-F1
#
_entry.id   AF-A0A960JBD6-F1
#
_cell.length_a   1.000
_cell.length_b   1.000
_cell.length_c   1.000
_cell.angle_alpha   90.00
_cell.angle_beta   90.00
_cell.angle_gamma   90.00
#
_symmetry.space_group_name_H-M   'P 1'
#
loop_
_entity.id
_entity.type
_entity.pdbx_description
1 polymer ?
#
loop_
_entity_poly.entity_id
_entity_poly.type
_entity_poly.pdbx_seq_one_letter_code
_entity_poly.pdbx_strand_id
1 'polypeptide(L)'
;VLEVKGDFCYRVREILRKHGREGDYIELSLDCPYRYNPLYNDLEAYALAYGIASLLTNLFGRGKEPFWQQAYTNVVKFIVLLHKSVYGYVTLFDVYECAINPDLLAQRIAEGQALFEPGEFLLVDPPDYYDAPELKAFDFEMDPALDRMKVPRSDEVEHKLNALGIPYTTQGSPTDGNPHDSNRREQFEAVERWFHHDWMRIEPKLRTSIVEGISVFLSLFDDSPAVKRTFCPPKECYDPVANADGRYGKPLPPFAELVETGAVVALNFPVASNPGLAKAIGVFLKQDFQRAMLGRIPKMEAAPERHWREVMFLCDEYHAFATVGESDPSGDEKFFSLSRQARCIPIIATQSISSLRSALPGDAWRTLLQTFRTKLFLTLSDDFSMSVASELCGKDEQLKEQYSIAENSQDARVSLFTGRATSNKSAITTTKSYDIHRLSVFEPKIFAELKNAQAIALAYDGLNPLPPSYCYLKPYYLDPNRSYFEQLARGEI
;
A
#
# COMPACT_ATOMS: atom_id res chain seq x y z
N VAL A 1 10.49 8.24 -0.24
CA VAL A 1 11.48 7.54 0.60
C VAL A 1 10.73 6.97 1.79
N LEU A 2 10.73 5.65 1.94
CA LEU A 2 10.18 4.96 3.11
C LEU A 2 11.36 4.41 3.90
N GLU A 3 11.52 4.88 5.13
CA GLU A 3 12.64 4.49 5.97
C GLU A 3 12.16 4.30 7.42
N VAL A 4 12.57 3.19 8.02
CA VAL A 4 12.12 2.77 9.36
C VAL A 4 12.98 3.39 10.47
N LYS A 5 14.24 3.71 10.20
CA LYS A 5 15.24 4.12 11.22
C LYS A 5 15.43 5.63 11.35
N GLY A 6 14.93 6.43 10.40
CA GLY A 6 15.02 7.90 10.36
C GLY A 6 16.41 8.46 9.96
N ASP A 7 17.47 7.65 9.98
CA ASP A 7 18.86 8.06 9.72
C ASP A 7 19.06 8.50 8.26
N PHE A 8 18.44 7.79 7.33
CA PHE A 8 18.55 8.09 5.90
C PHE A 8 17.83 9.39 5.54
N CYS A 9 16.72 9.71 6.21
CA CYS A 9 15.99 10.96 6.02
C CYS A 9 16.89 12.20 6.25
N TYR A 10 17.76 12.19 7.28
CA TYR A 10 18.74 13.26 7.50
C TYR A 10 19.72 13.40 6.34
N ARG A 11 20.18 12.27 5.78
CA ARG A 11 21.09 12.28 4.63
C ARG A 11 20.44 12.81 3.37
N VAL A 12 19.19 12.45 3.11
CA VAL A 12 18.42 13.01 1.98
C VAL A 12 18.32 14.54 2.09
N ARG A 13 18.03 15.07 3.28
CA ARG A 13 18.02 16.53 3.51
C ARG A 13 19.38 17.17 3.26
N GLU A 14 20.46 16.54 3.72
CA GLU A 14 21.83 17.03 3.47
C GLU A 14 22.15 17.08 1.97
N ILE A 15 21.78 16.04 1.21
CA ILE A 15 21.95 15.99 -0.25
C ILE A 15 21.16 17.12 -0.92
N LEU A 16 19.90 17.34 -0.52
CA LEU A 16 19.07 18.40 -1.08
C LEU A 16 19.62 19.79 -0.77
N ARG A 17 20.10 20.01 0.46
CA ARG A 17 20.73 21.27 0.88
C ARG A 17 21.98 21.59 0.06
N LYS A 18 22.84 20.59 -0.18
CA LYS A 18 24.03 20.73 -1.03
C LYS A 18 23.71 21.20 -2.46
N HIS A 19 22.50 20.92 -2.94
CA HIS A 19 22.02 21.30 -4.26
C HIS A 19 21.03 22.47 -4.25
N GLY A 20 20.84 23.16 -3.11
CA GLY A 20 19.92 24.30 -3.01
C GLY A 20 18.43 23.94 -3.12
N ARG A 21 18.06 22.68 -2.88
CA ARG A 21 16.69 22.15 -3.03
C ARG A 21 16.05 21.74 -1.70
N GLU A 22 16.48 22.35 -0.59
CA GLU A 22 15.96 22.00 0.74
C GLU A 22 14.44 22.25 0.88
N GLY A 23 13.90 23.25 0.16
CA GLY A 23 12.46 23.55 0.14
C GLY A 23 11.59 22.49 -0.53
N ASP A 24 12.18 21.58 -1.31
CA ASP A 24 11.45 20.50 -1.99
C ASP A 24 11.26 19.27 -1.08
N TYR A 25 11.85 19.27 0.12
CA TYR A 25 11.75 18.17 1.06
C TYR A 25 10.45 18.24 1.88
N ILE A 26 9.67 17.16 1.81
CA ILE A 26 8.43 16.99 2.57
C ILE A 26 8.61 15.78 3.49
N GLU A 27 8.61 16.03 4.78
CA GLU A 27 8.60 14.96 5.79
C GLU A 27 7.23 14.83 6.43
N LEU A 28 6.70 13.62 6.37
CA LEU A 28 5.56 13.20 7.16
C LEU A 28 6.07 12.56 8.46
N SER A 29 5.70 13.18 9.57
CA SER A 29 5.95 12.72 10.94
C SER A 29 4.81 13.20 11.85
N LEU A 30 4.77 12.74 13.11
CA LEU A 30 3.70 13.14 14.05
C LEU A 30 3.74 14.62 14.45
N ASP A 31 4.91 15.24 14.35
CA ASP A 31 5.15 16.64 14.72
C ASP A 31 5.22 17.57 13.51
N CYS A 32 4.95 17.06 12.30
CA CYS A 32 5.03 17.85 11.08
C CYS A 32 3.78 18.74 10.87
N PRO A 33 3.89 19.81 10.06
CA PRO A 33 2.74 20.62 9.69
C PRO A 33 1.81 19.92 8.69
N TYR A 34 2.27 18.86 8.04
CA TYR A 34 1.51 18.16 7.01
C TYR A 34 0.41 17.27 7.59
N ARG A 35 -0.68 17.10 6.83
CA ARG A 35 -1.86 16.31 7.16
C ARG A 35 -2.16 15.38 6.00
N TYR A 36 -2.42 14.12 6.31
CA TYR A 36 -2.59 13.10 5.28
C TYR A 36 -3.69 12.13 5.69
N ASN A 37 -4.82 12.12 5.00
CA ASN A 37 -5.89 11.17 5.24
C ASN A 37 -5.76 10.01 4.23
N PRO A 38 -5.44 8.78 4.68
CA PRO A 38 -5.30 7.62 3.81
C PRO A 38 -6.55 7.28 2.99
N LEU A 39 -7.74 7.68 3.46
CA LEU A 39 -9.01 7.37 2.79
C LEU A 39 -9.50 8.49 1.86
N TYR A 40 -8.86 9.67 1.91
CA TYR A 40 -9.20 10.80 1.04
C TYR A 40 -8.51 10.67 -0.32
N ASN A 41 -9.05 9.78 -1.14
CA ASN A 41 -8.61 9.54 -2.50
C ASN A 41 -9.76 8.94 -3.36
N ASP A 42 -9.49 8.81 -4.66
CA ASP A 42 -10.48 8.43 -5.68
C ASP A 42 -10.80 6.92 -5.73
N LEU A 43 -10.35 6.11 -4.77
CA LEU A 43 -10.71 4.69 -4.73
C LEU A 43 -12.16 4.47 -4.33
N GLU A 44 -12.72 3.43 -4.93
CA GLU A 44 -13.97 2.84 -4.48
C GLU A 44 -13.85 2.33 -3.04
N ALA A 45 -14.97 2.36 -2.32
CA ALA A 45 -15.03 1.93 -0.92
C ALA A 45 -14.55 0.49 -0.71
N TYR A 46 -14.77 -0.40 -1.68
CA TYR A 46 -14.30 -1.79 -1.62
C TYR A 46 -12.78 -1.88 -1.61
N ALA A 47 -12.09 -1.16 -2.50
CA ALA A 47 -10.63 -1.19 -2.58
C ALA A 47 -9.98 -0.65 -1.29
N LEU A 48 -10.52 0.44 -0.74
CA LEU A 48 -10.07 0.99 0.55
C LEU A 48 -10.26 -0.03 1.68
N ALA A 49 -11.44 -0.65 1.76
CA ALA A 49 -11.76 -1.61 2.80
C ALA A 49 -10.93 -2.90 2.70
N TYR A 50 -10.71 -3.39 1.48
CA TYR A 50 -9.87 -4.56 1.25
C TYR A 50 -8.42 -4.27 1.64
N GLY A 51 -7.89 -3.08 1.29
CA GLY A 51 -6.56 -2.64 1.72
C GLY A 51 -6.41 -2.63 3.24
N ILE A 52 -7.39 -2.08 3.97
CA ILE A 52 -7.43 -2.10 5.44
C ILE A 52 -7.47 -3.54 5.99
N ALA A 53 -8.34 -4.40 5.44
CA ALA A 53 -8.46 -5.79 5.89
C ALA A 53 -7.20 -6.64 5.60
N SER A 54 -6.54 -6.39 4.47
CA SER A 54 -5.26 -7.02 4.12
C SER A 54 -4.15 -6.58 5.08
N LEU A 55 -4.08 -5.28 5.39
CA LEU A 55 -3.16 -4.74 6.39
C LEU A 55 -3.35 -5.36 7.77
N LEU A 56 -4.60 -5.47 8.22
CA LEU A 56 -4.98 -6.16 9.45
C LEU A 56 -4.43 -7.58 9.51
N THR A 57 -4.61 -8.34 8.43
CA THR A 57 -4.13 -9.73 8.32
C THR A 57 -2.60 -9.80 8.36
N ASN A 58 -1.91 -8.85 7.72
CA ASN A 58 -0.45 -8.81 7.72
C ASN A 58 0.14 -8.39 9.08
N LEU A 59 -0.56 -7.55 9.85
CA LEU A 59 -0.08 -7.04 11.14
C LEU A 59 -0.34 -7.99 12.30
N PHE A 60 -1.52 -8.61 12.38
CA PHE A 60 -1.94 -9.43 13.52
C PHE A 60 -1.86 -10.94 13.25
N GLY A 61 -1.33 -11.32 12.09
CA GLY A 61 -1.14 -12.70 11.69
C GLY A 61 -2.35 -13.27 10.94
N ARG A 62 -2.09 -14.31 10.15
CA ARG A 62 -3.13 -14.94 9.33
C ARG A 62 -4.04 -15.79 10.20
N GLY A 63 -5.31 -15.39 10.31
CA GLY A 63 -6.37 -16.33 10.64
C GLY A 63 -6.39 -17.45 9.59
N LYS A 64 -6.59 -18.70 10.02
CA LYS A 64 -6.64 -19.85 9.09
C LYS A 64 -7.86 -19.82 8.16
N GLU A 65 -8.82 -18.93 8.41
CA GLU A 65 -10.13 -18.91 7.76
C GLU A 65 -10.31 -17.66 6.88
N PRO A 66 -10.54 -17.81 5.57
CA PRO A 66 -10.79 -16.70 4.63
C PRO A 66 -12.00 -15.82 4.99
N PHE A 67 -12.94 -16.36 5.78
CA PHE A 67 -14.16 -15.68 6.20
C PHE A 67 -13.88 -14.34 6.90
N TRP A 68 -12.90 -14.28 7.81
CA TRP A 68 -12.63 -13.09 8.61
C TRP A 68 -12.21 -11.89 7.77
N GLN A 69 -11.32 -12.10 6.79
CA GLN A 69 -10.89 -11.03 5.89
C GLN A 69 -12.07 -10.48 5.08
N GLN A 70 -12.97 -11.34 4.61
CA GLN A 70 -14.16 -10.93 3.88
C GLN A 70 -15.14 -10.17 4.78
N ALA A 71 -15.35 -10.63 6.01
CA ALA A 71 -16.21 -9.97 6.99
C ALA A 71 -15.69 -8.56 7.34
N TYR A 72 -14.39 -8.42 7.63
CA TYR A 72 -13.75 -7.12 7.88
C TYR A 72 -13.88 -6.18 6.68
N THR A 73 -13.60 -6.69 5.48
CA THR A 73 -13.75 -5.92 4.24
C THR A 73 -15.18 -5.44 4.06
N ASN A 74 -16.17 -6.28 4.33
CA ASN A 74 -17.58 -5.92 4.13
C ASN A 74 -18.03 -4.80 5.07
N VAL A 75 -17.72 -4.90 6.37
CA VAL A 75 -18.08 -3.88 7.37
C VAL A 75 -17.41 -2.54 7.05
N VAL A 76 -16.09 -2.56 6.83
CA VAL A 76 -15.34 -1.34 6.53
C VAL A 76 -15.82 -0.70 5.22
N LYS A 77 -16.12 -1.51 4.19
CA LYS A 77 -16.63 -1.03 2.91
C LYS A 77 -17.89 -0.20 3.09
N PHE A 78 -18.89 -0.73 3.80
CA PHE A 78 -20.17 -0.04 3.93
C PHE A 78 -20.11 1.17 4.85
N ILE A 79 -19.27 1.16 5.89
CA ILE A 79 -19.03 2.35 6.71
C ILE A 79 -18.33 3.46 5.90
N VAL A 80 -17.33 3.10 5.09
CA VAL A 80 -16.66 4.03 4.17
C VAL A 80 -17.65 4.57 3.13
N LEU A 81 -18.49 3.70 2.57
CA LEU A 81 -19.50 4.07 1.57
C LEU A 81 -20.53 5.04 2.16
N LEU A 82 -21.00 4.79 3.39
CA LEU A 82 -21.91 5.67 4.13
C LEU A 82 -21.32 7.08 4.27
N HIS A 83 -20.07 7.18 4.74
CA HIS A 83 -19.46 8.48 4.96
C HIS A 83 -19.15 9.22 3.65
N LYS A 84 -18.70 8.49 2.62
CA LYS A 84 -18.49 9.08 1.29
C LYS A 84 -19.81 9.54 0.66
N SER A 85 -20.90 8.79 0.81
CA SER A 85 -22.20 9.17 0.23
C SER A 85 -22.83 10.35 0.97
N VAL A 86 -22.79 10.37 2.31
CA VAL A 86 -23.43 11.41 3.13
C VAL A 86 -22.58 12.68 3.23
N TYR A 87 -21.30 12.56 3.63
CA TYR A 87 -20.44 13.72 3.93
C TYR A 87 -19.43 14.05 2.82
N GLY A 88 -19.24 13.16 1.85
CA GLY A 88 -18.18 13.30 0.84
C GLY A 88 -16.77 13.20 1.42
N TYR A 89 -16.63 12.67 2.64
CA TYR A 89 -15.36 12.59 3.37
C TYR A 89 -15.43 11.49 4.43
N VAL A 90 -14.30 10.83 4.70
CA VAL A 90 -14.19 9.77 5.70
C VAL A 90 -12.74 9.65 6.15
N THR A 91 -12.52 9.36 7.43
CA THR A 91 -11.22 9.07 8.03
C THR A 91 -11.21 7.67 8.66
N LEU A 92 -10.03 7.16 9.00
CA LEU A 92 -9.92 5.89 9.73
C LEU A 92 -10.57 5.97 11.11
N PHE A 93 -10.61 7.16 11.72
CA PHE A 93 -11.29 7.41 12.97
C PHE A 93 -12.82 7.35 12.83
N ASP A 94 -13.40 7.91 11.76
CA ASP A 94 -14.84 7.80 11.52
C ASP A 94 -15.28 6.34 11.34
N VAL A 95 -14.43 5.55 10.65
CA VAL A 95 -14.63 4.11 10.51
C VAL A 95 -14.55 3.40 11.86
N TYR A 96 -13.58 3.77 12.70
CA TYR A 96 -13.43 3.26 14.06
C TYR A 96 -14.67 3.51 14.92
N GLU A 97 -15.10 4.78 15.04
CA GLU A 97 -16.22 5.17 15.88
C GLU A 97 -17.51 4.45 15.47
N CYS A 98 -17.80 4.41 14.17
CA CYS A 98 -19.01 3.73 13.68
C CYS A 98 -18.92 2.20 13.82
N ALA A 99 -17.73 1.62 13.77
CA ALA A 99 -17.58 0.18 13.98
C ALA A 99 -17.87 -0.22 15.43
N ILE A 100 -17.39 0.56 16.41
CA ILE A 100 -17.53 0.23 17.84
C ILE A 100 -18.84 0.74 18.47
N ASN A 101 -19.50 1.72 17.85
CA ASN A 101 -20.73 2.33 18.36
C ASN A 101 -21.91 2.09 17.40
N PRO A 102 -22.72 1.04 17.64
CA PRO A 102 -23.89 0.72 16.80
C PRO A 102 -24.93 1.84 16.75
N ASP A 103 -25.10 2.59 17.84
CA ASP A 103 -26.08 3.68 17.92
C ASP A 103 -25.65 4.86 17.05
N LEU A 104 -24.34 5.19 17.06
CA LEU A 104 -23.77 6.19 16.16
C LEU A 104 -23.91 5.76 14.71
N LEU A 105 -23.63 4.50 14.37
CA LEU A 105 -23.83 3.99 13.01
C LEU A 105 -25.29 4.14 12.56
N ALA A 106 -26.25 3.79 13.42
CA ALA A 106 -27.67 3.97 13.14
C ALA A 106 -28.04 5.45 12.97
N GLN A 107 -27.50 6.34 13.81
CA GLN A 107 -27.69 7.79 13.68
C GLN A 107 -27.16 8.31 12.33
N ARG A 108 -25.96 7.91 11.92
CA ARG A 108 -25.36 8.32 10.63
C ARG A 108 -26.18 7.83 9.43
N ILE A 109 -26.77 6.65 9.53
CA ILE A 109 -27.72 6.15 8.53
C ILE A 109 -28.99 7.00 8.51
N ALA A 110 -29.56 7.36 9.67
CA ALA A 110 -30.72 8.25 9.73
C ALA A 110 -30.43 9.65 9.16
N GLU A 111 -29.24 10.19 9.39
CA GLU A 111 -28.77 11.45 8.77
C GLU A 111 -28.71 11.33 7.24
N GLY A 112 -28.23 10.19 6.72
CA GLY A 112 -28.25 9.91 5.28
C GLY A 112 -29.67 9.74 4.72
N GLN A 113 -30.58 9.11 5.47
CA GLN A 113 -31.99 9.00 5.08
C GLN A 113 -32.61 10.38 4.94
N ALA A 114 -32.44 11.26 5.93
CA ALA A 114 -32.93 12.63 5.86
C ALA A 114 -32.29 13.44 4.70
N LEU A 115 -31.03 13.16 4.36
CA LEU A 115 -30.34 13.82 3.24
C LEU A 115 -30.89 13.40 1.87
N PHE A 116 -31.24 12.12 1.72
CA PHE A 116 -31.72 11.54 0.45
C PHE A 116 -33.24 11.35 0.41
N GLU A 117 -33.95 11.75 1.46
CA GLU A 117 -35.40 11.82 1.47
C GLU A 117 -35.83 12.71 0.29
N PRO A 118 -36.72 12.21 -0.59
CA PRO A 118 -37.25 13.04 -1.64
C PRO A 118 -37.99 14.20 -0.97
N GLY A 119 -37.47 15.42 -1.12
CA GLY A 119 -38.21 16.61 -0.76
C GLY A 119 -39.55 16.58 -1.50
N GLU A 120 -40.64 16.41 -0.77
CA GLU A 120 -41.96 16.65 -1.31
C GLU A 120 -42.11 18.16 -1.42
N PHE A 121 -42.53 18.62 -2.58
CA PHE A 121 -42.86 20.02 -2.81
C PHE A 121 -44.36 20.14 -3.00
N LEU A 122 -44.90 21.24 -2.50
CA LEU A 122 -46.29 21.62 -2.75
C LEU A 122 -46.28 22.57 -3.94
N LEU A 123 -47.06 22.23 -4.95
CA LEU A 123 -47.27 23.04 -6.14
C LEU A 123 -48.61 23.74 -6.06
N VAL A 124 -48.59 25.07 -6.19
CA VAL A 124 -49.77 25.94 -6.17
C VAL A 124 -49.86 26.65 -7.51
N ASP A 125 -51.08 26.85 -8.02
CA ASP A 125 -51.28 27.61 -9.25
C ASP A 125 -50.89 29.10 -9.04
N PRO A 126 -50.18 29.74 -9.99
CA PRO A 126 -49.71 31.12 -9.79
C PRO A 126 -50.82 32.13 -9.43
N PRO A 127 -52.04 32.09 -10.02
CA PRO A 127 -53.13 32.96 -9.60
C PRO A 127 -53.48 32.81 -8.12
N ASP A 128 -53.58 31.57 -7.62
CA ASP A 128 -53.94 31.29 -6.22
C ASP A 128 -52.84 31.76 -5.25
N TYR A 129 -51.57 31.72 -5.67
CA TYR A 129 -50.47 32.29 -4.91
C TYR A 129 -50.51 33.82 -4.87
N TYR A 130 -50.76 34.48 -6.01
CA TYR A 130 -50.76 35.94 -6.09
C TYR A 130 -51.98 36.57 -5.39
N ASP A 131 -53.12 35.86 -5.36
CA ASP A 131 -54.33 36.28 -4.66
C ASP A 131 -54.25 36.09 -3.14
N ALA A 132 -53.25 35.36 -2.64
CA ALA A 132 -53.02 35.08 -1.22
C ALA A 132 -51.74 35.77 -0.68
N PRO A 133 -51.81 37.03 -0.23
CA PRO A 133 -50.65 37.77 0.25
C PRO A 133 -49.99 37.13 1.48
N GLU A 134 -50.69 36.28 2.24
CA GLU A 134 -50.12 35.57 3.38
C GLU A 134 -49.12 34.48 2.98
N LEU A 135 -49.15 33.98 1.74
CA LEU A 135 -48.22 32.97 1.25
C LEU A 135 -46.82 33.55 0.96
N LYS A 136 -46.67 34.87 0.88
CA LYS A 136 -45.37 35.56 0.73
C LYS A 136 -44.45 35.40 1.94
N ALA A 137 -44.98 34.93 3.07
CA ALA A 137 -44.19 34.61 4.26
C ALA A 137 -43.38 33.32 4.12
N PHE A 138 -43.66 32.51 3.09
CA PHE A 138 -42.96 31.26 2.79
C PHE A 138 -42.16 31.40 1.49
N ASP A 139 -41.09 30.61 1.38
CA ASP A 139 -40.15 30.63 0.26
C ASP A 139 -40.71 29.89 -0.97
N PHE A 140 -41.77 30.43 -1.57
CA PHE A 140 -42.30 29.95 -2.84
C PHE A 140 -41.41 30.42 -4.01
N GLU A 141 -40.98 29.48 -4.85
CA GLU A 141 -40.24 29.72 -6.09
C GLU A 141 -41.08 29.33 -7.30
N MET A 142 -40.95 30.03 -8.43
CA MET A 142 -41.64 29.65 -9.66
C MET A 142 -40.90 28.48 -10.33
N ASP A 143 -41.59 27.37 -10.61
CA ASP A 143 -41.07 26.29 -11.44
C ASP A 143 -41.44 26.57 -12.92
N PRO A 144 -40.47 26.97 -13.78
CA PRO A 144 -40.73 27.35 -15.16
C PRO A 144 -41.11 26.17 -16.06
N ALA A 145 -40.87 24.92 -15.65
CA ALA A 145 -41.21 23.73 -16.44
C ALA A 145 -42.67 23.31 -16.23
N LEU A 146 -43.21 23.54 -15.04
CA LEU A 146 -44.57 23.14 -14.65
C LEU A 146 -45.56 24.31 -14.64
N ASP A 147 -45.07 25.55 -14.76
CA ASP A 147 -45.85 26.79 -14.66
C ASP A 147 -46.62 26.89 -13.33
N ARG A 148 -45.96 26.49 -12.24
CA ARG A 148 -46.53 26.47 -10.88
C ARG A 148 -45.57 27.05 -9.86
N MET A 149 -46.13 27.61 -8.78
CA MET A 149 -45.38 28.04 -7.61
C MET A 149 -45.06 26.81 -6.75
N LYS A 150 -43.78 26.62 -6.41
CA LYS A 150 -43.24 25.47 -5.70
C LYS A 150 -42.69 25.90 -4.33
N VAL A 151 -42.97 25.12 -3.30
CA VAL A 151 -42.42 25.33 -1.95
C VAL A 151 -42.13 23.97 -1.30
N PRO A 152 -41.04 23.82 -0.52
CA PRO A 152 -40.81 22.61 0.26
C PRO A 152 -42.01 22.30 1.16
N ARG A 153 -42.46 21.05 1.17
CA ARG A 153 -43.56 20.60 2.02
C ARG A 153 -43.17 20.76 3.49
N SER A 154 -44.01 21.45 4.23
CA SER A 154 -43.96 21.54 5.69
C SER A 154 -45.38 21.60 6.25
N ASP A 155 -45.56 21.11 7.47
CA ASP A 155 -46.88 21.10 8.13
C ASP A 155 -47.48 22.51 8.25
N GLU A 156 -46.64 23.54 8.42
CA GLU A 156 -47.06 24.94 8.50
C GLU A 156 -47.63 25.44 7.17
N VAL A 157 -46.96 25.13 6.06
CA VAL A 157 -47.39 25.52 4.71
C VAL A 157 -48.67 24.76 4.33
N GLU A 158 -48.76 23.46 4.59
CA GLU A 158 -49.98 22.67 4.33
C GLU A 158 -51.16 23.20 5.14
N HIS A 159 -50.96 23.48 6.43
CA HIS A 159 -52.01 24.02 7.28
C HIS A 159 -52.50 25.37 6.76
N LYS A 160 -51.58 26.22 6.29
CA LYS A 160 -51.92 27.55 5.77
C LYS A 160 -52.66 27.48 4.43
N LEU A 161 -52.23 26.63 3.50
CA LEU A 161 -52.91 26.40 2.23
C LEU A 161 -54.33 25.84 2.44
N ASN A 162 -54.48 24.87 3.35
CA ASN A 162 -55.78 24.31 3.70
C ASN A 162 -56.70 25.35 4.39
N ALA A 163 -56.15 26.19 5.27
CA ALA A 163 -56.92 27.25 5.93
C ALA A 163 -57.41 28.34 4.96
N LEU A 164 -56.65 28.59 3.89
CA LEU A 164 -57.01 29.53 2.83
C LEU A 164 -57.88 28.90 1.72
N GLY A 165 -58.08 27.57 1.76
CA GLY A 165 -58.84 26.85 0.74
C GLY A 165 -58.15 26.78 -0.62
N ILE A 166 -56.82 26.92 -0.65
CA ILE A 166 -56.03 26.95 -1.88
C ILE A 166 -55.71 25.52 -2.31
N PRO A 167 -56.07 25.11 -3.55
CA PRO A 167 -55.73 23.80 -4.06
C PRO A 167 -54.22 23.69 -4.28
N TYR A 168 -53.64 22.56 -3.91
CA TYR A 168 -52.24 22.26 -4.14
C TYR A 168 -52.07 20.83 -4.63
N THR A 169 -50.98 20.58 -5.36
CA THR A 169 -50.56 19.23 -5.77
C THR A 169 -49.22 18.91 -5.13
N THR A 170 -49.12 17.76 -4.49
CA THR A 170 -47.83 17.26 -3.97
C THR A 170 -47.05 16.65 -5.11
N GLN A 171 -45.83 17.12 -5.32
CA GLN A 171 -44.87 16.53 -6.24
C GLN A 171 -43.62 16.15 -5.45
N GLY A 172 -43.26 14.87 -5.44
CA GLY A 172 -41.90 14.49 -5.04
C GLY A 172 -40.93 15.14 -6.02
N SER A 173 -39.85 15.77 -5.53
CA SER A 173 -38.85 16.39 -6.39
C SER A 173 -38.60 15.50 -7.61
N PRO A 174 -38.74 16.02 -8.85
CA PRO A 174 -38.02 15.41 -9.95
C PRO A 174 -36.58 15.28 -9.46
N THR A 175 -36.03 14.08 -9.50
CA THR A 175 -34.62 13.84 -9.25
C THR A 175 -33.86 14.66 -10.28
N ASP A 176 -33.52 15.90 -9.94
CA ASP A 176 -32.88 16.84 -10.85
C ASP A 176 -31.54 16.26 -11.27
N GLY A 177 -31.51 15.70 -12.47
CA GLY A 177 -30.54 15.92 -13.55
C GLY A 177 -29.04 15.76 -13.30
N ASN A 178 -28.57 15.59 -12.07
CA ASN A 178 -27.17 15.48 -11.71
C ASN A 178 -26.81 14.01 -11.47
N PRO A 179 -26.10 13.34 -12.41
CA PRO A 179 -25.70 11.95 -12.27
C PRO A 179 -24.93 11.68 -10.96
N HIS A 180 -24.25 12.69 -10.41
CA HIS A 180 -23.51 12.57 -9.15
C HIS A 180 -24.41 12.36 -7.94
N ASP A 181 -25.57 13.03 -7.85
CA ASP A 181 -26.48 12.88 -6.71
C ASP A 181 -27.31 11.58 -6.84
N SER A 182 -27.62 11.16 -8.07
CA SER A 182 -28.19 9.83 -8.34
C SER A 182 -27.25 8.70 -7.89
N ASN A 183 -25.97 8.77 -8.27
CA ASN A 183 -24.99 7.76 -7.87
C ASN A 183 -24.78 7.71 -6.35
N ARG A 184 -24.73 8.86 -5.67
CA ARG A 184 -24.58 8.92 -4.21
C ARG A 184 -25.78 8.32 -3.49
N ARG A 185 -26.99 8.57 -4.01
CA ARG A 185 -28.22 7.98 -3.50
C ARG A 185 -28.22 6.46 -3.67
N GLU A 186 -27.92 5.94 -4.86
CA GLU A 186 -27.85 4.49 -5.10
C GLU A 186 -26.82 3.79 -4.20
N GLN A 187 -25.68 4.45 -3.98
CA GLN A 187 -24.66 3.99 -3.03
C GLN A 187 -25.19 3.97 -1.59
N PHE A 188 -25.94 5.00 -1.18
CA PHE A 188 -26.58 5.05 0.13
C PHE A 188 -27.67 3.98 0.30
N GLU A 189 -28.52 3.76 -0.71
CA GLU A 189 -29.52 2.68 -0.71
C GLU A 189 -28.87 1.29 -0.61
N ALA A 190 -27.64 1.12 -1.11
CA ALA A 190 -26.86 -0.09 -0.89
C ALA A 190 -26.40 -0.24 0.57
N VAL A 191 -26.03 0.86 1.23
CA VAL A 191 -25.70 0.87 2.67
C VAL A 191 -26.92 0.49 3.50
N GLU A 192 -28.09 1.07 3.21
CA GLU A 192 -29.33 0.75 3.94
C GLU A 192 -29.70 -0.73 3.81
N ARG A 193 -29.65 -1.27 2.58
CA ARG A 193 -29.91 -2.69 2.33
C ARG A 193 -28.95 -3.57 3.12
N TRP A 194 -27.65 -3.25 3.11
CA TRP A 194 -26.67 -3.97 3.91
C TRP A 194 -26.97 -3.88 5.41
N PHE A 195 -27.22 -2.68 5.94
CA PHE A 195 -27.42 -2.49 7.36
C PHE A 195 -28.65 -3.26 7.87
N HIS A 196 -29.81 -3.08 7.22
CA HIS A 196 -31.07 -3.65 7.68
C HIS A 196 -31.24 -5.14 7.34
N HIS A 197 -30.73 -5.60 6.19
CA HIS A 197 -30.98 -6.96 5.70
C HIS A 197 -29.80 -7.92 5.84
N ASP A 198 -28.58 -7.41 6.06
CA ASP A 198 -27.38 -8.24 6.20
C ASP A 198 -26.79 -8.06 7.60
N TRP A 199 -26.24 -6.88 7.93
CA TRP A 199 -25.52 -6.60 9.18
C TRP A 199 -26.35 -6.83 10.45
N MET A 200 -27.58 -6.32 10.49
CA MET A 200 -28.46 -6.48 11.64
C MET A 200 -29.01 -7.90 11.81
N ARG A 201 -28.91 -8.76 10.78
CA ARG A 201 -29.33 -10.16 10.84
C ARG A 201 -28.23 -11.12 11.29
N ILE A 202 -26.97 -10.67 11.26
CA ILE A 202 -25.84 -11.45 11.79
C ILE A 202 -26.04 -11.65 13.30
N GLU A 203 -25.74 -12.86 13.79
CA GLU A 203 -25.81 -13.16 15.22
C GLU A 203 -25.01 -12.12 16.04
N PRO A 204 -25.56 -11.55 17.13
CA PRO A 204 -24.91 -10.49 17.89
C PRO A 204 -23.46 -10.82 18.31
N LYS A 205 -23.20 -12.07 18.72
CA LYS A 205 -21.85 -12.51 19.11
C LYS A 205 -20.85 -12.48 17.96
N LEU A 206 -21.27 -12.93 16.78
CA LEU A 206 -20.43 -12.91 15.58
C LEU A 206 -20.14 -11.47 15.16
N ARG A 207 -21.14 -10.59 15.23
CA ARG A 207 -20.97 -9.16 14.97
C ARG A 207 -19.95 -8.52 15.91
N THR A 208 -20.04 -8.78 17.22
CA THR A 208 -19.06 -8.31 18.21
C THR A 208 -17.65 -8.79 17.87
N SER A 209 -17.48 -10.09 17.54
CA SER A 209 -16.17 -10.64 17.18
C SER A 209 -15.59 -10.04 15.90
N ILE A 210 -16.44 -9.75 14.89
CA ILE A 210 -16.01 -9.04 13.68
C ILE A 210 -15.51 -7.64 14.05
N VAL A 211 -16.27 -6.88 14.84
CA VAL A 211 -15.92 -5.51 15.28
C VAL A 211 -14.64 -5.50 16.12
N GLU A 212 -14.46 -6.44 17.03
CA GLU A 212 -13.22 -6.56 17.83
C GLU A 212 -11.98 -6.77 16.95
N GLY A 213 -12.10 -7.53 15.86
CA GLY A 213 -10.99 -7.78 14.94
C GLY A 213 -10.50 -6.53 14.21
N ILE A 214 -11.42 -5.65 13.78
CA ILE A 214 -11.09 -4.38 13.11
C ILE A 214 -10.76 -3.26 14.09
N SER A 215 -11.35 -3.25 15.29
CA SER A 215 -11.19 -2.16 16.26
C SER A 215 -9.76 -2.05 16.79
N VAL A 216 -9.05 -3.16 17.01
CA VAL A 216 -7.65 -3.17 17.51
C VAL A 216 -6.71 -2.41 16.58
N PHE A 217 -6.93 -2.49 15.27
CA PHE A 217 -6.13 -1.74 14.30
C PHE A 217 -6.56 -0.29 14.20
N LEU A 218 -7.87 -0.05 14.10
CA LEU A 218 -8.41 1.28 13.89
C LEU A 218 -8.22 2.18 15.13
N SER A 219 -8.18 1.60 16.34
CA SER A 219 -7.91 2.33 17.58
C SER A 219 -6.50 2.95 17.60
N LEU A 220 -5.55 2.42 16.83
CA LEU A 220 -4.20 3.01 16.69
C LEU A 220 -4.25 4.46 16.20
N PHE A 221 -5.33 4.85 15.52
CA PHE A 221 -5.58 6.20 15.02
C PHE A 221 -6.30 7.12 16.02
N ASP A 222 -6.73 6.58 17.17
CA ASP A 222 -7.35 7.33 18.27
C ASP A 222 -6.45 7.41 19.52
N ASP A 223 -5.60 6.39 19.77
CA ASP A 223 -4.74 6.27 20.95
C ASP A 223 -3.81 7.48 21.18
N SER A 224 -3.44 8.19 20.11
CA SER A 224 -2.57 9.37 20.18
C SER A 224 -3.21 10.57 19.47
N PRO A 225 -3.39 11.71 20.19
CA PRO A 225 -3.89 12.94 19.58
C PRO A 225 -3.05 13.41 18.39
N ALA A 226 -1.72 13.17 18.41
CA ALA A 226 -0.83 13.54 17.31
C ALA A 226 -1.07 12.68 16.06
N VAL A 227 -1.33 11.38 16.24
CA VAL A 227 -1.69 10.45 15.15
C VAL A 227 -3.02 10.87 14.54
N LYS A 228 -4.05 11.05 15.39
CA LYS A 228 -5.38 11.47 14.96
C LYS A 228 -5.34 12.78 14.20
N ARG A 229 -4.66 13.79 14.76
CA ARG A 229 -4.48 15.09 14.10
C ARG A 229 -3.81 14.97 12.73
N THR A 230 -2.80 14.11 12.60
CA THR A 230 -1.99 13.99 11.38
C THR A 230 -2.68 13.16 10.30
N PHE A 231 -3.30 12.05 10.70
CA PHE A 231 -3.82 11.02 9.78
C PHE A 231 -5.34 10.95 9.66
N CYS A 232 -6.06 11.57 10.59
CA CYS A 232 -7.51 11.74 10.56
C CYS A 232 -7.86 13.25 10.69
N PRO A 233 -7.30 14.13 9.84
CA PRO A 233 -7.64 15.55 9.88
C PRO A 233 -9.12 15.75 9.52
N PRO A 234 -9.75 16.83 10.01
CA PRO A 234 -11.12 17.17 9.64
C PRO A 234 -11.19 17.58 8.16
N LYS A 235 -12.38 17.48 7.54
CA LYS A 235 -12.59 17.73 6.10
C LYS A 235 -12.11 19.11 5.68
N GLU A 236 -12.34 20.09 6.55
CA GLU A 236 -11.97 21.49 6.41
C GLU A 236 -10.47 21.68 6.16
N CYS A 237 -9.62 20.74 6.59
CA CYS A 237 -8.17 20.78 6.31
C CYS A 237 -7.85 20.85 4.81
N TYR A 238 -8.67 20.21 3.97
CA TYR A 238 -8.51 20.17 2.52
C TYR A 238 -9.26 21.28 1.79
N ASP A 239 -10.00 22.13 2.52
CA ASP A 239 -10.74 23.26 1.96
C ASP A 239 -9.87 24.53 2.01
N PRO A 240 -9.47 25.11 0.86
CA PRO A 240 -8.64 26.31 0.82
C PRO A 240 -9.27 27.53 1.50
N VAL A 241 -10.60 27.60 1.56
CA VAL A 241 -11.35 28.71 2.16
C VAL A 241 -11.48 28.48 3.67
N ALA A 242 -11.91 27.29 4.08
CA ALA A 242 -12.14 26.98 5.50
C ALA A 242 -10.85 26.82 6.33
N ASN A 243 -9.72 26.57 5.67
CA ASN A 243 -8.39 26.43 6.26
C ASN A 243 -7.40 27.51 5.76
N ALA A 244 -7.91 28.68 5.34
CA ALA A 244 -7.08 29.80 4.90
C ALA A 244 -6.11 30.30 5.99
N ASP A 245 -6.47 30.13 7.27
CA ASP A 245 -5.65 30.46 8.44
C ASP A 245 -4.66 29.35 8.84
N GLY A 246 -4.74 28.18 8.18
CA GLY A 246 -3.89 27.03 8.45
C GLY A 246 -4.17 26.32 9.79
N ARG A 247 -5.31 26.60 10.46
CA ARG A 247 -5.62 26.05 11.79
C ARG A 247 -5.65 24.52 11.85
N TYR A 248 -5.99 23.87 10.74
CA TYR A 248 -6.06 22.41 10.66
C TYR A 248 -4.75 21.76 10.21
N GLY A 249 -3.72 22.56 9.92
CA GLY A 249 -2.46 22.11 9.32
C GLY A 249 -2.50 22.15 7.80
N LYS A 250 -1.40 21.75 7.17
CA LYS A 250 -1.23 21.81 5.71
C LYS A 250 -1.59 20.45 5.10
N PRO A 251 -2.58 20.34 4.20
CA PRO A 251 -2.83 19.08 3.52
C PRO A 251 -1.60 18.67 2.69
N LEU A 252 -1.25 17.39 2.74
CA LEU A 252 -0.25 16.81 1.84
C LEU A 252 -0.80 16.91 0.42
N PRO A 253 -0.07 17.55 -0.52
CA PRO A 253 -0.51 17.58 -1.91
C PRO A 253 -0.64 16.17 -2.49
N PRO A 254 -1.55 15.94 -3.46
CA PRO A 254 -1.69 14.63 -4.08
C PRO A 254 -0.36 14.15 -4.69
N PHE A 255 -0.06 12.86 -4.58
CA PHE A 255 1.17 12.30 -5.16
C PHE A 255 1.28 12.55 -6.67
N ALA A 256 0.15 12.63 -7.39
CA ALA A 256 0.12 12.96 -8.81
C ALA A 256 0.72 14.34 -9.14
N GLU A 257 0.68 15.28 -8.20
CA GLU A 257 1.32 16.59 -8.30
C GLU A 257 2.79 16.53 -7.81
N LEU A 258 3.02 15.88 -6.67
CA LEU A 258 4.34 15.78 -6.04
C LEU A 258 5.39 15.13 -6.98
N VAL A 259 5.00 14.10 -7.73
CA VAL A 259 5.91 13.42 -8.67
C VAL A 259 6.31 14.31 -9.86
N GLU A 260 5.47 15.27 -10.24
CA GLU A 260 5.74 16.18 -11.36
C GLU A 260 6.53 17.42 -10.91
N THR A 261 6.27 17.93 -9.69
CA THR A 261 6.98 19.08 -9.12
C THR A 261 8.41 18.75 -8.70
N GLY A 262 8.71 17.48 -8.40
CA GLY A 262 10.04 17.07 -7.94
C GLY A 262 10.25 17.11 -6.45
N ALA A 263 9.15 17.14 -5.69
CA ALA A 263 9.20 17.03 -4.26
C ALA A 263 9.85 15.71 -3.82
N VAL A 264 10.54 15.74 -2.70
CA VAL A 264 11.10 14.55 -2.06
C VAL A 264 10.31 14.27 -0.80
N VAL A 265 9.42 13.28 -0.89
CA VAL A 265 8.58 12.86 0.23
C VAL A 265 9.27 11.77 1.04
N ALA A 266 9.40 11.98 2.34
CA ALA A 266 9.92 11.02 3.29
C ALA A 266 8.88 10.75 4.38
N LEU A 267 8.69 9.48 4.73
CA LEU A 267 8.00 9.08 5.95
C LEU A 267 9.06 8.88 7.03
N ASN A 268 9.04 9.74 8.06
CA ASN A 268 9.88 9.60 9.23
C ASN A 268 8.98 9.27 10.43
N PHE A 269 8.87 7.98 10.72
CA PHE A 269 8.05 7.49 11.81
C PHE A 269 8.89 6.57 12.69
N PRO A 270 9.03 6.84 14.00
CA PRO A 270 9.81 5.98 14.88
C PRO A 270 9.07 4.65 15.05
N VAL A 271 9.47 3.64 14.28
CA VAL A 271 8.84 2.30 14.30
C VAL A 271 8.94 1.64 15.67
N ALA A 272 9.91 2.04 16.50
CA ALA A 272 10.06 1.57 17.87
C ALA A 272 8.88 1.94 18.79
N SER A 273 8.15 3.03 18.53
CA SER A 273 7.03 3.47 19.39
C SER A 273 5.72 2.78 19.02
N ASN A 274 5.42 2.63 17.73
CA ASN A 274 4.24 1.90 17.25
C ASN A 274 4.51 1.24 15.88
N PRO A 275 5.04 0.00 15.87
CA PRO A 275 5.40 -0.68 14.62
C PRO A 275 4.20 -0.95 13.70
N GLY A 276 3.03 -1.24 14.27
CA GLY A 276 1.83 -1.54 13.50
C GLY A 276 1.33 -0.32 12.72
N LEU A 277 1.24 0.82 13.41
CA LEU A 277 0.84 2.09 12.83
C LEU A 277 1.83 2.56 11.76
N ALA A 278 3.14 2.49 12.02
CA ALA A 278 4.17 2.90 11.07
C ALA A 278 4.10 2.11 9.75
N LYS A 279 3.93 0.78 9.86
CA LYS A 279 3.73 -0.10 8.70
C LYS A 279 2.47 0.27 7.93
N ALA A 280 1.35 0.48 8.62
CA ALA A 280 0.08 0.82 7.98
C ALA A 280 0.16 2.15 7.20
N ILE A 281 0.68 3.21 7.83
CA ILE A 281 0.88 4.51 7.18
C ILE A 281 1.82 4.38 5.97
N GLY A 282 2.93 3.65 6.14
CA GLY A 282 3.88 3.41 5.05
C GLY A 282 3.27 2.68 3.87
N VAL A 283 2.40 1.69 4.12
CA VAL A 283 1.66 0.99 3.06
C VAL A 283 0.66 1.91 2.37
N PHE A 284 -0.13 2.70 3.11
CA PHE A 284 -1.07 3.65 2.49
C PHE A 284 -0.34 4.67 1.60
N LEU A 285 0.72 5.30 2.11
CA LEU A 285 1.52 6.25 1.33
C LEU A 285 2.15 5.60 0.10
N LYS A 286 2.65 4.36 0.23
CA LYS A 286 3.19 3.59 -0.89
C LYS A 286 2.11 3.33 -1.94
N GLN A 287 0.93 2.87 -1.54
CA GLN A 287 -0.18 2.59 -2.46
C GLN A 287 -0.65 3.86 -3.18
N ASP A 288 -0.74 4.99 -2.49
CA ASP A 288 -1.07 6.30 -3.10
C ASP A 288 -0.03 6.70 -4.14
N PHE A 289 1.25 6.57 -3.80
CA PHE A 289 2.35 6.82 -4.71
C PHE A 289 2.29 5.89 -5.95
N GLN A 290 2.10 4.59 -5.75
CA GLN A 290 2.03 3.62 -6.84
C GLN A 290 0.86 3.92 -7.78
N ARG A 291 -0.31 4.26 -7.25
CA ARG A 291 -1.47 4.67 -8.04
C ARG A 291 -1.20 5.94 -8.83
N ALA A 292 -0.60 6.96 -8.22
CA ALA A 292 -0.23 8.19 -8.92
C ALA A 292 0.73 7.92 -10.09
N MET A 293 1.69 7.00 -9.89
CA MET A 293 2.62 6.58 -10.94
C MET A 293 1.94 5.78 -12.05
N LEU A 294 1.04 4.85 -11.75
CA LEU A 294 0.29 4.10 -12.78
C LEU A 294 -0.65 5.03 -13.56
N GLY A 295 -1.33 5.95 -12.87
CA GLY A 295 -2.17 6.97 -13.50
C GLY A 295 -1.43 7.95 -14.41
N ARG A 296 -0.09 7.92 -14.39
CA ARG A 296 0.78 8.68 -15.30
C ARG A 296 0.89 8.05 -16.68
N ILE A 297 0.83 6.72 -16.77
CA ILE A 297 1.00 5.96 -18.02
C ILE A 297 0.08 6.47 -19.14
N PRO A 298 -1.26 6.55 -18.97
CA PRO A 298 -2.13 7.05 -20.03
C PRO A 298 -1.87 8.52 -20.39
N LYS A 299 -1.43 9.34 -19.43
CA LYS A 299 -1.08 10.75 -19.68
C LYS A 299 0.19 10.86 -20.53
N MET A 300 1.16 9.97 -20.30
CA MET A 300 2.39 9.88 -21.07
C MET A 300 2.14 9.44 -22.51
N GLU A 301 1.25 8.47 -22.70
CA GLU A 301 0.83 8.02 -24.03
C GLU A 301 0.10 9.12 -24.81
N ALA A 302 -0.73 9.91 -24.14
CA ALA A 302 -1.44 11.04 -24.75
C ALA A 302 -0.52 12.23 -25.09
N ALA A 303 0.61 12.37 -24.40
CA ALA A 303 1.57 13.45 -24.60
C ALA A 303 3.02 12.93 -24.69
N PRO A 304 3.38 12.23 -25.79
CA PRO A 304 4.68 11.59 -25.94
C PRO A 304 5.84 12.59 -26.06
N GLU A 305 5.56 13.79 -26.61
CA GLU A 305 6.54 14.87 -26.78
C GLU A 305 6.81 15.66 -25.49
N ARG A 306 5.96 15.50 -24.46
CA ARG A 306 6.17 16.16 -23.17
C ARG A 306 7.32 15.47 -22.44
N HIS A 307 8.20 16.26 -21.85
CA HIS A 307 9.19 15.73 -20.92
C HIS A 307 8.52 15.20 -19.64
N TRP A 308 8.78 13.92 -19.33
CA TRP A 308 8.30 13.25 -18.13
C TRP A 308 9.49 12.85 -17.25
N ARG A 309 9.54 13.41 -16.04
CA ARG A 309 10.60 13.19 -15.05
C ARG A 309 10.70 11.73 -14.62
N GLU A 310 11.90 11.20 -14.47
CA GLU A 310 12.16 9.94 -13.80
C GLU A 310 11.91 10.08 -12.30
N VAL A 311 11.26 9.08 -11.70
CA VAL A 311 10.85 9.12 -10.29
C VAL A 311 11.53 7.97 -9.56
N MET A 312 12.25 8.27 -8.49
CA MET A 312 12.91 7.25 -7.67
C MET A 312 12.03 6.87 -6.48
N PHE A 313 11.72 5.59 -6.35
CA PHE A 313 11.08 5.04 -5.17
C PHE A 313 12.12 4.29 -4.35
N LEU A 314 12.43 4.78 -3.15
CA LEU A 314 13.37 4.14 -2.23
C LEU A 314 12.64 3.66 -1.00
N CYS A 315 12.77 2.37 -0.69
CA CYS A 315 12.17 1.75 0.48
C CYS A 315 13.19 0.86 1.20
N ASP A 316 13.57 1.27 2.41
CA ASP A 316 14.30 0.41 3.34
C ASP A 316 13.32 -0.50 4.08
N GLU A 317 13.80 -1.67 4.48
CA GLU A 317 13.00 -2.70 5.16
C GLU A 317 11.68 -3.02 4.44
N TYR A 318 11.73 -3.15 3.11
CA TYR A 318 10.58 -3.28 2.23
C TYR A 318 9.62 -4.42 2.60
N HIS A 319 10.10 -5.52 3.20
CA HIS A 319 9.24 -6.59 3.69
C HIS A 319 8.21 -6.11 4.73
N ALA A 320 8.46 -5.01 5.43
CA ALA A 320 7.51 -4.41 6.37
C ALA A 320 6.34 -3.70 5.67
N PHE A 321 6.51 -3.34 4.39
CA PHE A 321 5.53 -2.59 3.59
C PHE A 321 5.04 -3.35 2.37
N ALA A 322 5.55 -4.55 2.11
CA ALA A 322 5.21 -5.32 0.91
C ALA A 322 3.73 -5.74 0.93
N THR A 323 3.05 -5.55 -0.20
CA THR A 323 1.65 -5.97 -0.40
C THR A 323 1.50 -6.69 -1.73
N VAL A 324 0.71 -7.76 -1.78
CA VAL A 324 0.45 -8.51 -3.01
C VAL A 324 -1.03 -8.58 -3.29
N GLY A 325 -1.40 -8.44 -4.57
CA GLY A 325 -2.77 -8.39 -5.02
C GLY A 325 -3.18 -9.67 -5.75
N GLU A 326 -3.34 -10.79 -5.03
CA GLU A 326 -3.91 -12.01 -5.64
C GLU A 326 -5.32 -11.74 -6.18
N SER A 327 -6.13 -10.98 -5.43
CA SER A 327 -7.52 -10.61 -5.77
C SER A 327 -7.76 -9.10 -5.86
N ASP A 328 -6.76 -8.28 -5.53
CA ASP A 328 -6.82 -6.80 -5.59
C ASP A 328 -6.18 -6.29 -6.88
N PRO A 329 -6.79 -5.37 -7.64
CA PRO A 329 -6.11 -4.63 -8.71
C PRO A 329 -4.82 -3.89 -8.26
N SER A 330 -4.57 -3.66 -6.97
CA SER A 330 -3.52 -2.74 -6.47
C SER A 330 -2.20 -3.36 -5.94
N GLY A 331 -1.93 -4.65 -6.19
CA GLY A 331 -0.72 -5.34 -5.70
C GLY A 331 0.62 -4.77 -6.19
N ASP A 332 1.67 -4.93 -5.37
CA ASP A 332 3.02 -4.42 -5.68
C ASP A 332 3.61 -5.07 -6.94
N GLU A 333 3.31 -6.35 -7.18
CA GLU A 333 3.76 -7.08 -8.36
C GLU A 333 3.26 -6.45 -9.65
N LYS A 334 2.01 -5.96 -9.66
CA LYS A 334 1.42 -5.26 -10.80
C LYS A 334 2.12 -3.93 -11.01
N PHE A 335 2.29 -3.16 -9.93
CA PHE A 335 3.02 -1.89 -9.98
C PHE A 335 4.44 -2.05 -10.52
N PHE A 336 5.24 -2.96 -9.96
CA PHE A 336 6.65 -3.11 -10.37
C PHE A 336 6.78 -3.63 -11.80
N SER A 337 5.86 -4.47 -12.28
CA SER A 337 5.86 -4.90 -13.68
C SER A 337 5.63 -3.75 -14.67
N LEU A 338 4.87 -2.72 -14.28
CA LEU A 338 4.55 -1.54 -15.10
C LEU A 338 5.41 -0.31 -14.76
N SER A 339 6.23 -0.38 -13.70
CA SER A 339 7.01 0.75 -13.16
C SER A 339 7.91 1.41 -14.22
N ARG A 340 8.48 0.62 -15.15
CA ARG A 340 9.29 1.13 -16.27
C ARG A 340 8.49 2.05 -17.19
N GLN A 341 7.24 1.70 -17.51
CA GLN A 341 6.37 2.52 -18.38
C GLN A 341 6.06 3.87 -17.71
N ALA A 342 5.89 3.86 -16.38
CA ALA A 342 5.68 5.07 -15.59
C ALA A 342 6.97 5.90 -15.34
N ARG A 343 8.13 5.47 -15.85
CA ARG A 343 9.48 6.00 -15.54
C ARG A 343 9.80 6.02 -14.04
N CYS A 344 9.32 5.01 -13.32
CA CYS A 344 9.66 4.79 -11.92
C CYS A 344 10.90 3.89 -11.81
N ILE A 345 11.85 4.27 -10.96
CA ILE A 345 13.04 3.49 -10.61
C ILE A 345 12.88 3.04 -9.15
N PRO A 346 12.36 1.83 -8.91
CA PRO A 346 12.24 1.28 -7.58
C PRO A 346 13.58 0.72 -7.08
N ILE A 347 14.00 1.15 -5.90
CA ILE A 347 15.12 0.60 -5.13
C ILE A 347 14.55 0.16 -3.79
N ILE A 348 14.57 -1.14 -3.56
CA ILE A 348 14.07 -1.74 -2.33
C ILE A 348 15.21 -2.47 -1.62
N ALA A 349 15.22 -2.38 -0.30
CA ALA A 349 16.11 -3.17 0.55
C ALA A 349 15.26 -4.03 1.49
N THR A 350 15.67 -5.28 1.70
CA THR A 350 15.08 -6.19 2.68
C THR A 350 16.19 -6.90 3.43
N GLN A 351 15.97 -7.19 4.71
CA GLN A 351 16.89 -7.99 5.51
C GLN A 351 17.22 -9.35 4.88
N SER A 352 16.21 -10.04 4.37
CA SER A 352 16.37 -11.36 3.76
C SER A 352 15.19 -11.69 2.84
N ILE A 353 15.36 -12.75 2.03
CA ILE A 353 14.26 -13.33 1.24
C ILE A 353 13.29 -14.04 2.19
N SER A 354 13.79 -14.65 3.26
CA SER A 354 12.97 -15.25 4.33
C SER A 354 12.00 -14.24 4.96
N SER A 355 12.45 -13.01 5.26
CA SER A 355 11.59 -11.94 5.80
C SER A 355 10.48 -11.57 4.82
N LEU A 356 10.80 -11.46 3.52
CA LEU A 356 9.82 -11.18 2.48
C LEU A 356 8.79 -12.32 2.32
N ARG A 357 9.27 -13.57 2.35
CA ARG A 357 8.41 -14.77 2.31
C ARG A 357 7.45 -14.82 3.50
N SER A 358 7.92 -14.48 4.69
CA SER A 358 7.08 -14.45 5.89
C SER A 358 6.03 -13.35 5.84
N ALA A 359 6.37 -12.19 5.26
CA ALA A 359 5.46 -11.05 5.13
C ALA A 359 4.31 -11.30 4.14
N LEU A 360 4.52 -12.08 3.09
CA LEU A 360 3.58 -12.22 1.97
C LEU A 360 2.85 -13.57 1.92
N PRO A 361 1.56 -13.61 1.51
CA PRO A 361 0.80 -14.84 1.37
C PRO A 361 1.37 -15.82 0.36
N GLY A 362 1.25 -17.11 0.69
CA GLY A 362 1.62 -18.23 -0.17
C GLY A 362 3.01 -18.08 -0.82
N ASP A 363 3.04 -18.21 -2.14
CA ASP A 363 4.23 -18.06 -2.99
C ASP A 363 4.26 -16.70 -3.72
N ALA A 364 3.43 -15.74 -3.33
CA ALA A 364 3.35 -14.43 -3.98
C ALA A 364 4.69 -13.66 -3.93
N TRP A 365 5.51 -13.91 -2.91
CA TRP A 365 6.88 -13.38 -2.81
C TRP A 365 7.75 -13.74 -4.03
N ARG A 366 7.53 -14.92 -4.65
CA ARG A 366 8.28 -15.35 -5.85
C ARG A 366 7.94 -14.46 -7.04
N THR A 367 6.64 -14.25 -7.28
CA THR A 367 6.15 -13.37 -8.34
C THR A 367 6.67 -11.96 -8.16
N LEU A 368 6.63 -11.44 -6.93
CA LEU A 368 7.17 -10.13 -6.60
C LEU A 368 8.69 -10.06 -6.86
N LEU A 369 9.45 -11.04 -6.39
CA LEU A 369 10.91 -11.10 -6.58
C LEU A 369 11.31 -11.17 -8.07
N GLN A 370 10.48 -11.76 -8.92
CA GLN A 370 10.70 -11.81 -10.37
C GLN A 370 10.58 -10.45 -11.06
N THR A 371 9.79 -9.52 -10.50
CA THR A 371 9.65 -8.15 -11.08
C THR A 371 10.94 -7.35 -10.99
N PHE A 372 11.80 -7.63 -10.00
CA PHE A 372 13.10 -6.99 -9.85
C PHE A 372 14.14 -7.67 -10.73
N ARG A 373 14.52 -7.03 -11.84
CA ARG A 373 15.52 -7.60 -12.77
C ARG A 373 16.93 -7.61 -12.18
N THR A 374 17.33 -6.50 -11.57
CA THR A 374 18.63 -6.38 -10.89
C THR A 374 18.50 -6.80 -9.44
N LYS A 375 19.36 -7.69 -8.97
CA LYS A 375 19.42 -8.15 -7.58
C LYS A 375 20.84 -8.04 -7.05
N LEU A 376 20.98 -7.46 -5.87
CA LEU A 376 22.24 -7.34 -5.14
C LEU A 376 22.11 -8.14 -3.85
N PHE A 377 22.92 -9.17 -3.70
CA PHE A 377 23.01 -9.98 -2.49
C PHE A 377 24.24 -9.53 -1.70
N LEU A 378 24.03 -8.85 -0.59
CA LEU A 378 25.06 -8.66 0.43
C LEU A 378 25.18 -9.93 1.28
N THR A 379 25.99 -9.90 2.33
CA THR A 379 26.14 -11.03 3.26
C THR A 379 24.78 -11.49 3.80
N LEU A 380 24.50 -12.79 3.63
CA LEU A 380 23.25 -13.42 4.08
C LEU A 380 23.53 -14.34 5.28
N SER A 381 22.58 -14.42 6.21
CA SER A 381 22.72 -15.23 7.42
C SER A 381 21.79 -16.44 7.49
N ASP A 382 20.76 -16.50 6.64
CA ASP A 382 19.75 -17.57 6.66
C ASP A 382 19.85 -18.52 5.46
N ASP A 383 19.69 -19.81 5.74
CA ASP A 383 19.87 -20.91 4.77
C ASP A 383 18.94 -20.81 3.56
N PHE A 384 17.69 -20.42 3.80
CA PHE A 384 16.70 -20.26 2.74
C PHE A 384 17.09 -19.16 1.76
N SER A 385 17.46 -17.97 2.23
CA SER A 385 17.88 -16.88 1.35
C SER A 385 19.16 -17.22 0.59
N MET A 386 20.13 -17.88 1.23
CA MET A 386 21.36 -18.34 0.56
C MET A 386 21.07 -19.35 -0.54
N SER A 387 20.20 -20.32 -0.28
CA SER A 387 19.80 -21.33 -1.26
C SER A 387 19.09 -20.70 -2.46
N VAL A 388 18.15 -19.78 -2.22
CA VAL A 388 17.44 -19.06 -3.29
C VAL A 388 18.40 -18.15 -4.08
N ALA A 389 19.31 -17.45 -3.41
CA ALA A 389 20.30 -16.60 -4.09
C ALA A 389 21.26 -17.43 -4.97
N SER A 390 21.71 -18.59 -4.49
CA SER A 390 22.52 -19.54 -5.25
C SER A 390 21.76 -20.06 -6.48
N GLU A 391 20.49 -20.44 -6.31
CA GLU A 391 19.64 -20.92 -7.41
C GLU A 391 19.42 -19.83 -8.47
N LEU A 392 19.22 -18.58 -8.06
CA LEU A 392 19.09 -17.44 -8.95
C LEU A 392 20.37 -17.15 -9.76
N CYS A 393 21.55 -17.45 -9.19
CA CYS A 393 22.82 -17.37 -9.92
C CYS A 393 22.99 -18.49 -10.95
N GLY A 394 22.16 -19.53 -10.90
CA GLY A 394 22.22 -20.65 -11.82
C GLY A 394 23.38 -21.61 -11.55
N LYS A 395 23.54 -22.55 -12.49
CA LYS A 395 24.55 -23.61 -12.45
C LYS A 395 25.35 -23.59 -13.74
N ASP A 396 26.62 -23.96 -13.62
CA ASP A 396 27.53 -24.11 -14.76
C ASP A 396 28.05 -25.55 -14.86
N GLU A 397 28.33 -25.98 -16.08
CA GLU A 397 28.86 -27.32 -16.35
C GLU A 397 30.38 -27.32 -16.14
N GLN A 398 30.82 -28.03 -15.10
CA GLN A 398 32.23 -28.14 -14.76
C GLN A 398 32.72 -29.58 -14.98
N LEU A 399 33.86 -29.71 -15.65
CA LEU A 399 34.58 -30.97 -15.76
C LEU A 399 35.27 -31.28 -14.44
N LYS A 400 34.80 -32.32 -13.75
CA LYS A 400 35.42 -32.80 -12.51
C LYS A 400 36.25 -34.04 -12.81
N GLU A 401 37.51 -33.97 -12.42
CA GLU A 401 38.42 -35.12 -12.50
C GLU A 401 38.22 -36.00 -11.27
N GLN A 402 37.89 -37.26 -11.48
CA GLN A 402 37.87 -38.26 -10.42
C GLN A 402 39.09 -39.18 -10.58
N TYR A 403 39.81 -39.33 -9.48
CA TYR A 403 40.96 -40.21 -9.39
C TYR A 403 40.59 -41.40 -8.51
N SER A 404 40.57 -42.60 -9.09
CA SER A 404 40.45 -43.84 -8.35
C SER A 404 41.79 -44.56 -8.39
N ILE A 405 42.38 -44.77 -7.22
CA ILE A 405 43.61 -45.54 -7.06
C ILE A 405 43.21 -46.85 -6.41
N ALA A 406 43.35 -47.94 -7.17
CA ALA A 406 43.11 -49.29 -6.69
C ALA A 406 44.43 -50.05 -6.66
N GLU A 407 44.79 -50.57 -5.49
CA GLU A 407 45.91 -51.48 -5.34
C GLU A 407 45.37 -52.91 -5.33
N ASN A 408 45.62 -53.65 -6.40
CA ASN A 408 45.30 -55.07 -6.46
C ASN A 408 46.58 -55.87 -6.18
N SER A 409 46.58 -56.57 -5.05
CA SER A 409 47.63 -57.52 -4.69
C SER A 409 47.30 -58.90 -5.27
N GLN A 410 48.15 -59.42 -6.14
CA GLN A 410 48.10 -60.83 -6.55
C GLN A 410 48.98 -61.66 -5.59
N ASP A 411 48.53 -62.87 -5.22
CA ASP A 411 49.19 -63.76 -4.25
C ASP A 411 49.38 -63.17 -2.84
N ALA A 412 48.31 -62.68 -2.23
CA ALA A 412 48.32 -62.31 -0.81
C ALA A 412 48.53 -63.55 0.07
N ARG A 413 49.72 -63.68 0.69
CA ARG A 413 50.01 -64.73 1.68
C ARG A 413 49.95 -64.13 3.08
N VAL A 414 49.25 -64.77 4.00
CA VAL A 414 49.19 -64.34 5.41
C VAL A 414 50.46 -64.81 6.12
N SER A 415 51.26 -63.86 6.61
CA SER A 415 52.46 -64.16 7.39
C SER A 415 52.07 -64.70 8.76
N LEU A 416 52.34 -65.99 9.02
CA LEU A 416 52.01 -66.68 10.27
C LEU A 416 52.64 -66.04 11.53
N PHE A 417 53.72 -65.27 11.36
CA PHE A 417 54.41 -64.58 12.46
C PHE A 417 53.80 -63.22 12.83
N THR A 418 53.11 -62.57 11.88
CA THR A 418 52.60 -61.20 12.07
C THR A 418 51.08 -61.08 11.91
N GLY A 419 50.43 -62.14 11.43
CA GLY A 419 48.99 -62.16 11.12
C GLY A 419 48.58 -61.24 9.96
N ARG A 420 49.54 -60.58 9.30
CA ARG A 420 49.29 -59.63 8.22
C ARG A 420 49.46 -60.26 6.85
N ALA A 421 48.59 -59.91 5.91
CA ALA A 421 48.70 -60.30 4.52
C ALA A 421 49.86 -59.53 3.86
N THR A 422 50.81 -60.25 3.27
CA THR A 422 51.95 -59.70 2.53
C THR A 422 51.93 -60.25 1.11
N SER A 423 51.99 -59.37 0.10
CA SER A 423 52.05 -59.74 -1.33
C SER A 423 53.38 -59.29 -1.92
N ASN A 424 53.95 -60.10 -2.84
CA ASN A 424 55.23 -59.80 -3.50
C ASN A 424 55.08 -59.08 -4.86
N LYS A 425 53.84 -58.95 -5.37
CA LYS A 425 53.52 -58.21 -6.59
C LYS A 425 52.20 -57.47 -6.39
N SER A 426 52.28 -56.17 -6.12
CA SER A 426 51.12 -55.28 -6.17
C SER A 426 51.06 -54.57 -7.52
N ALA A 427 49.89 -54.58 -8.14
CA ALA A 427 49.59 -53.77 -9.30
C ALA A 427 48.77 -52.56 -8.82
N ILE A 428 49.31 -51.36 -9.02
CA ILE A 428 48.61 -50.11 -8.72
C ILE A 428 47.95 -49.66 -10.03
N THR A 429 46.62 -49.73 -10.07
CA THR A 429 45.84 -49.19 -11.18
C THR A 429 45.31 -47.82 -10.77
N THR A 430 45.72 -46.79 -11.52
CA THR A 430 45.16 -45.45 -11.37
C THR A 430 44.22 -45.20 -12.53
N THR A 431 42.93 -45.03 -12.24
CA THR A 431 41.93 -44.65 -13.23
C THR A 431 41.59 -43.18 -13.04
N LYS A 432 41.79 -42.38 -14.09
CA LYS A 432 41.33 -41.00 -14.16
C LYS A 432 40.10 -40.94 -15.04
N SER A 433 38.95 -40.60 -14.47
CA SER A 433 37.70 -40.36 -15.21
C SER A 433 37.36 -38.87 -15.17
N TYR A 434 36.70 -38.39 -16.23
CA TYR A 434 36.19 -37.03 -16.33
C TYR A 434 34.67 -37.12 -16.34
N ASP A 435 34.04 -36.47 -15.36
CA ASP A 435 32.58 -36.38 -15.28
C ASP A 435 32.16 -34.91 -15.39
N ILE A 436 31.12 -34.66 -16.17
CA ILE A 436 30.51 -33.32 -16.26
C ILE A 436 29.52 -33.20 -15.11
N HIS A 437 29.79 -32.27 -14.20
CA HIS A 437 28.88 -31.95 -13.09
C HIS A 437 28.30 -30.54 -13.28
N ARG A 438 26.99 -30.40 -13.10
CA ARG A 438 26.32 -29.10 -12.99
C ARG A 438 26.39 -28.58 -11.57
N LEU A 439 27.33 -27.66 -11.32
CA LEU A 439 27.58 -27.06 -10.01
C LEU A 439 27.05 -25.62 -9.98
N SER A 440 26.62 -25.14 -8.82
CA SER A 440 26.19 -23.75 -8.67
C SER A 440 27.32 -22.78 -9.00
N VAL A 441 27.02 -21.71 -9.74
CA VAL A 441 28.00 -20.65 -10.04
C VAL A 441 28.54 -20.04 -8.74
N PHE A 442 27.63 -19.80 -7.80
CA PHE A 442 27.96 -19.45 -6.43
C PHE A 442 27.32 -20.47 -5.48
N GLU A 443 28.12 -21.18 -4.70
CA GLU A 443 27.61 -22.06 -3.65
C GLU A 443 26.91 -21.23 -2.55
N PRO A 444 25.85 -21.75 -1.90
CA PRO A 444 25.15 -21.04 -0.82
C PRO A 444 26.08 -20.49 0.26
N LYS A 445 27.12 -21.24 0.62
CA LYS A 445 28.12 -20.86 1.62
C LYS A 445 28.84 -19.53 1.29
N ILE A 446 29.04 -19.23 0.00
CA ILE A 446 29.74 -18.01 -0.43
C ILE A 446 28.98 -16.76 0.03
N PHE A 447 27.64 -16.80 0.04
CA PHE A 447 26.81 -15.66 0.47
C PHE A 447 26.96 -15.35 1.96
N ALA A 448 27.29 -16.34 2.80
CA ALA A 448 27.62 -16.11 4.21
C ALA A 448 29.05 -15.60 4.41
N GLU A 449 29.95 -15.84 3.46
CA GLU A 449 31.38 -15.51 3.53
C GLU A 449 31.74 -14.17 2.85
N LEU A 450 30.75 -13.48 2.25
CA LEU A 450 30.94 -12.16 1.66
C LEU A 450 31.50 -11.17 2.70
N LYS A 451 32.59 -10.49 2.34
CA LYS A 451 33.25 -9.53 3.22
C LYS A 451 32.48 -8.20 3.25
N ASN A 452 32.88 -7.32 4.17
CA ASN A 452 32.35 -5.96 4.23
C ASN A 452 32.45 -5.27 2.86
N ALA A 453 31.39 -4.56 2.48
CA ALA A 453 31.25 -3.88 1.19
C ALA A 453 31.45 -4.80 -0.05
N GLN A 454 31.18 -6.10 0.09
CA GLN A 454 31.06 -7.03 -1.04
C GLN A 454 29.62 -7.47 -1.23
N ALA A 455 29.26 -7.70 -2.49
CA ALA A 455 27.98 -8.26 -2.89
C ALA A 455 28.15 -9.21 -4.07
N ILE A 456 27.16 -10.07 -4.30
CA ILE A 456 26.97 -10.77 -5.56
C ILE A 456 25.84 -10.06 -6.31
N ALA A 457 26.12 -9.65 -7.54
CA ALA A 457 25.20 -8.91 -8.37
C ALA A 457 24.70 -9.78 -9.53
N LEU A 458 23.37 -9.86 -9.66
CA LEU A 458 22.68 -10.30 -10.86
C LEU A 458 22.16 -9.03 -11.52
N ALA A 459 22.97 -8.45 -12.39
CA ALA A 459 22.68 -7.16 -13.01
C ALA A 459 21.89 -7.32 -14.31
N TYR A 460 21.05 -6.33 -14.61
CA TYR A 460 20.36 -6.19 -15.89
C TYR A 460 20.73 -4.84 -16.50
N ASP A 461 21.25 -4.84 -17.72
CA ASP A 461 21.75 -3.63 -18.39
C ASP A 461 20.66 -2.83 -19.13
N GLY A 462 19.41 -3.29 -19.07
CA GLY A 462 18.27 -2.72 -19.81
C GLY A 462 17.88 -3.50 -21.07
N LEU A 463 18.77 -4.39 -21.53
CA LEU A 463 18.58 -5.28 -22.67
C LEU A 463 18.74 -6.75 -22.24
N ASN A 464 19.87 -7.10 -21.64
CA ASN A 464 20.28 -8.46 -21.31
C ASN A 464 20.59 -8.65 -19.82
N PRO A 465 20.32 -9.84 -19.26
CA PRO A 465 20.88 -10.23 -17.97
C PRO A 465 22.39 -10.44 -18.10
N LEU A 466 23.14 -9.88 -17.15
CA LEU A 466 24.59 -10.07 -17.03
C LEU A 466 24.90 -11.30 -16.18
N PRO A 467 26.06 -11.97 -16.41
CA PRO A 467 26.45 -13.11 -15.60
C PRO A 467 26.61 -12.71 -14.12
N PRO A 468 26.17 -13.55 -13.17
CA PRO A 468 26.35 -13.30 -11.75
C PRO A 468 27.81 -13.02 -11.43
N SER A 469 28.09 -11.90 -10.76
CA SER A 469 29.45 -11.42 -10.55
C SER A 469 29.62 -10.81 -9.17
N TYR A 470 30.85 -10.83 -8.64
CA TYR A 470 31.18 -10.03 -7.46
C TYR A 470 31.06 -8.54 -7.78
N CYS A 471 30.38 -7.82 -6.89
CA CYS A 471 30.25 -6.38 -6.91
C CYS A 471 30.90 -5.81 -5.64
N TYR A 472 31.84 -4.90 -5.83
CA TYR A 472 32.57 -4.25 -4.76
C TYR A 472 31.96 -2.87 -4.50
N LEU A 473 31.29 -2.74 -3.37
CA LEU A 473 30.54 -1.55 -2.99
C LEU A 473 31.48 -0.49 -2.44
N LYS A 474 31.15 0.78 -2.65
CA LYS A 474 31.87 1.92 -2.05
C LYS A 474 30.98 2.58 -1.00
N PRO A 475 31.34 2.54 0.29
CA PRO A 475 30.62 3.29 1.31
C PRO A 475 30.58 4.79 0.97
N TYR A 476 29.41 5.41 1.08
CA TYR A 476 29.18 6.79 0.64
C TYR A 476 30.04 7.84 1.39
N TYR A 477 30.48 7.51 2.61
CA TYR A 477 31.29 8.39 3.45
C TYR A 477 32.79 8.32 3.12
N LEU A 478 33.20 7.42 2.23
CA LEU A 478 34.56 7.32 1.72
C LEU A 478 34.70 8.06 0.40
N ASP A 479 35.94 8.35 0.01
CA ASP A 479 36.24 9.05 -1.24
C ASP A 479 35.73 8.26 -2.46
N PRO A 480 34.79 8.80 -3.25
CA PRO A 480 34.20 8.10 -4.38
C PRO A 480 35.21 7.82 -5.50
N ASN A 481 36.30 8.59 -5.57
CA ASN A 481 37.34 8.44 -6.58
C ASN A 481 38.31 7.31 -6.25
N ARG A 482 38.32 6.81 -5.01
CA ARG A 482 39.14 5.65 -4.63
C ARG A 482 38.43 4.35 -4.95
N SER A 483 39.17 3.37 -5.45
CA SER A 483 38.65 2.02 -5.69
C SER A 483 38.44 1.28 -4.36
N TYR A 484 37.57 0.26 -4.37
CA TYR A 484 37.38 -0.63 -3.22
C TYR A 484 38.71 -1.22 -2.73
N PHE A 485 39.57 -1.66 -3.65
CA PHE A 485 40.84 -2.30 -3.30
C PHE A 485 41.83 -1.33 -2.63
N GLU A 486 41.81 -0.06 -3.03
CA GLU A 486 42.60 0.99 -2.37
C GLU A 486 42.09 1.29 -0.96
N GLN A 487 40.76 1.34 -0.78
CA GLN A 487 40.14 1.54 0.52
C GLN A 487 40.46 0.36 1.46
N LEU A 488 40.35 -0.87 0.96
CA LEU A 488 40.69 -2.10 1.69
C LEU A 488 42.17 -2.12 2.10
N ALA A 489 43.09 -1.77 1.18
CA ALA A 489 44.52 -1.73 1.47
C ALA A 489 44.89 -0.71 2.55
N ARG A 490 44.07 0.33 2.74
CA ARG A 490 44.23 1.35 3.77
C ARG A 490 43.53 1.02 5.10
N GLY A 491 42.76 -0.07 5.15
CA GLY A 491 41.95 -0.43 6.31
C GLY A 491 40.75 0.50 6.52
N GLU A 492 40.28 1.16 5.46
CA GLU A 492 39.08 2.03 5.49
C GLU A 492 37.78 1.19 5.47
N ILE A 493 37.84 -0.06 5.02
CA ILE A 493 36.72 -1.02 4.91
C ILE A 493 37.08 -2.43 5.34
#